data_AF-A0A892ZFE2-F1
#
_entry.id   AF-A0A892ZFE2-F1
#
_cell.length_a   1.000
_cell.length_b   1.000
_cell.length_c   1.000
_cell.angle_alpha   90.00
_cell.angle_beta   90.00
_cell.angle_gamma   90.00
#
_symmetry.space_group_name_H-M   'P 1'
#
loop_
_entity.id
_entity.type
_entity.pdbx_description
1 polymer ?
#
loop_
_entity_poly.entity_id
_entity_poly.type
_entity_poly.pdbx_seq_one_letter_code
_entity_poly.pdbx_strand_id
1 'polypeptide(L)'
;MGRMGVFHSLYFQRWVCCLGLGLVGAIPAAYADDRQPNCDMRQLDLTPIQKAKLRFIRMEHKNATDNTLSNAGYVQNARMNQIAHILTKPEFDDNQARRYVLEKYTPRMQMEVDELKVQHAFLQVLNPQQRQDWLRNCLR
;
A
#
# COMPACT_ATOMS: atom_id res chain seq x y z
N MET A 1 -41.63 -44.06 7.86
CA MET A 1 -40.30 -44.73 7.81
C MET A 1 -39.33 -43.73 7.21
N GLY A 2 -38.19 -43.33 7.76
CA GLY A 2 -37.30 -43.84 8.80
C GLY A 2 -35.88 -43.43 8.36
N ARG A 3 -35.15 -42.74 9.25
CA ARG A 3 -33.87 -42.03 9.05
C ARG A 3 -32.75 -42.88 8.40
N MET A 4 -31.93 -42.28 7.53
CA MET A 4 -30.52 -42.65 7.29
C MET A 4 -29.69 -41.47 7.86
N GLY A 5 -28.81 -41.54 8.87
CA GLY A 5 -27.89 -42.62 9.27
C GLY A 5 -26.57 -42.45 8.48
N VAL A 6 -25.77 -41.40 8.68
CA VAL A 6 -24.73 -41.18 9.72
C VAL A 6 -23.59 -42.22 9.67
N PHE A 7 -22.42 -41.71 9.24
CA PHE A 7 -21.04 -42.03 9.62
C PHE A 7 -20.51 -43.46 9.39
N HIS A 8 -19.54 -43.56 8.47
CA HIS A 8 -18.48 -44.55 8.52
C HIS A 8 -17.25 -43.94 9.19
N SER A 9 -16.92 -44.48 10.36
CA SER A 9 -15.68 -44.28 11.11
C SER A 9 -14.68 -45.34 10.67
N LEU A 10 -13.47 -44.95 10.25
CA LEU A 10 -12.29 -45.80 10.37
C LEU A 10 -11.08 -44.94 10.79
N TYR A 11 -10.78 -45.07 12.08
CA TYR A 11 -9.51 -44.78 12.72
C TYR A 11 -8.35 -45.54 12.05
N PHE A 12 -7.16 -44.94 11.90
CA PHE A 12 -5.96 -45.23 12.72
C PHE A 12 -4.71 -44.51 12.18
N GLN A 13 -4.35 -43.43 12.87
CA GLN A 13 -2.99 -43.06 13.31
C GLN A 13 -1.79 -43.90 12.78
N ARG A 14 -0.88 -43.28 12.02
CA ARG A 14 0.56 -43.34 12.35
C ARG A 14 1.36 -42.19 11.76
N TRP A 15 1.89 -41.39 12.68
CA TRP A 15 2.93 -40.39 12.48
C TRP A 15 4.24 -41.05 12.04
N VAL A 16 4.89 -40.52 10.99
CA VAL A 16 6.34 -40.57 10.82
C VAL A 16 6.80 -39.23 10.24
N CYS A 17 7.65 -38.57 11.02
CA CYS A 17 8.36 -37.34 10.72
C CYS A 17 9.34 -37.53 9.56
N CYS A 18 9.34 -36.60 8.61
CA CYS A 18 10.55 -36.25 7.86
C CYS A 18 10.85 -34.77 8.10
N LEU A 19 11.79 -34.55 9.02
CA LEU A 19 12.65 -33.37 9.04
C LEU A 19 13.38 -33.31 7.70
N GLY A 20 13.12 -32.26 6.93
CA GLY A 20 13.77 -32.01 5.66
C GLY A 20 13.80 -30.51 5.41
N LEU A 21 14.94 -29.90 5.74
CA LEU A 21 15.29 -28.52 5.46
C LEU A 21 14.92 -28.12 4.03
N GLY A 22 14.03 -27.14 3.93
CA GLY A 22 13.78 -26.37 2.73
C GLY A 22 13.23 -25.03 3.19
N LEU A 23 14.14 -24.09 3.46
CA LEU A 23 13.85 -22.68 3.68
C LEU A 23 12.92 -22.20 2.58
N VAL A 24 11.60 -22.19 2.85
CA VAL A 24 10.69 -21.33 2.12
C VAL A 24 11.09 -19.93 2.56
N GLY A 25 12.02 -19.35 1.81
CA GLY A 25 12.30 -17.94 1.90
C GLY A 25 10.98 -17.22 1.76
N ALA A 26 10.47 -16.70 2.86
CA ALA A 26 9.53 -15.60 2.80
C ALA A 26 10.24 -14.55 1.95
N ILE A 27 9.85 -14.40 0.70
CA ILE A 27 10.20 -13.23 -0.08
C ILE A 27 9.55 -12.10 0.73
N PRO A 28 10.30 -11.22 1.42
CA PRO A 28 9.68 -9.99 1.85
C PRO A 28 9.27 -9.32 0.55
N ALA A 29 7.97 -9.18 0.33
CA ALA A 29 7.47 -8.28 -0.68
C ALA A 29 8.04 -6.91 -0.29
N ALA A 30 9.14 -6.53 -0.93
CA ALA A 30 9.76 -5.22 -0.80
C ALA A 30 8.85 -4.21 -1.53
N TYR A 31 7.66 -4.01 -0.97
CA TYR A 31 6.94 -2.75 -1.05
C TYR A 31 7.17 -2.04 0.28
N ALA A 32 8.44 -1.79 0.59
CA ALA A 32 8.77 -0.75 1.54
C ALA A 32 8.50 0.57 0.81
N ASP A 33 7.25 1.02 0.85
CA ASP A 33 6.91 2.43 0.64
C ASP A 33 6.66 3.08 2.02
N ASP A 34 7.54 2.77 2.97
CA ASP A 34 7.55 3.30 4.33
C ASP A 34 8.48 4.52 4.38
N ARG A 35 8.21 5.52 3.54
CA ARG A 35 8.85 6.84 3.67
C ARG A 35 7.88 7.93 4.07
N GLN A 36 6.86 7.56 4.84
CA GLN A 36 6.37 8.49 5.83
C GLN A 36 7.52 8.67 6.83
N PRO A 37 8.10 9.87 6.95
CA PRO A 37 9.25 10.05 7.82
C PRO A 37 8.82 9.59 9.21
N ASN A 38 9.53 8.61 9.77
CA ASN A 38 9.33 8.15 11.15
C ASN A 38 9.81 9.26 12.09
N CYS A 39 9.05 10.35 12.09
CA CYS A 39 9.38 11.58 12.76
C CYS A 39 8.49 11.72 13.98
N ASP A 40 9.14 11.87 15.13
CA ASP A 40 8.40 12.18 16.35
C ASP A 40 7.98 13.66 16.34
N MET A 41 6.78 13.90 15.81
CA MET A 41 6.15 15.22 15.69
C MET A 41 5.92 15.91 17.04
N ARG A 42 6.05 15.19 18.15
CA ARG A 42 5.96 15.74 19.51
C ARG A 42 7.09 16.72 19.80
N GLN A 43 8.24 16.55 19.14
CA GLN A 43 9.43 17.41 19.31
C GLN A 43 9.28 18.81 18.72
N LEU A 44 8.23 19.06 17.91
CA LEU A 44 8.02 20.35 17.26
C LEU A 44 7.25 21.36 18.12
N ASP A 45 6.81 20.98 19.33
CA ASP A 45 6.08 21.85 20.26
C ASP A 45 4.95 22.65 19.58
N LEU A 46 4.11 21.96 18.82
CA LEU A 46 3.07 22.59 18.01
C LEU A 46 2.03 23.32 18.87
N THR A 47 1.71 24.56 18.49
CA THR A 47 0.67 25.35 19.16
C THR A 47 -0.73 24.75 18.91
N PRO A 48 -1.75 25.07 19.73
CA PRO A 48 -3.12 24.60 19.50
C PRO A 48 -3.66 24.98 18.11
N ILE A 49 -3.33 26.18 17.62
CA ILE A 49 -3.72 26.66 16.29
C ILE A 49 -3.04 25.84 15.20
N GLN A 50 -1.73 25.56 15.33
CA GLN A 50 -1.03 24.70 14.39
C GLN A 50 -1.64 23.30 14.36
N LYS A 51 -1.89 22.70 15.53
CA LYS A 51 -2.56 21.39 15.64
C LYS A 51 -3.95 21.38 14.98
N ALA A 52 -4.71 22.46 15.09
CA ALA A 52 -6.00 22.59 14.40
C ALA A 52 -5.84 22.63 12.87
N LYS A 53 -4.93 23.46 12.34
CA LYS A 53 -4.62 23.54 10.90
C LYS A 53 -4.17 22.19 10.34
N LEU A 54 -3.35 21.46 11.07
CA LEU A 54 -2.88 20.14 10.66
C LEU A 54 -3.98 19.09 10.63
N ARG A 55 -4.93 19.15 11.57
CA ARG A 55 -6.12 18.27 11.53
C ARG A 55 -6.94 18.53 10.27
N PHE A 56 -7.11 19.80 9.89
CA PHE A 56 -7.80 20.17 8.66
C PHE A 56 -7.09 19.61 7.42
N ILE A 57 -5.78 19.82 7.28
CA ILE A 57 -4.97 19.29 6.17
C ILE A 57 -5.10 17.76 6.06
N ARG A 58 -5.02 17.04 7.19
CA ARG A 58 -5.15 15.57 7.20
C ARG A 58 -6.55 15.10 6.80
N MET A 59 -7.59 15.80 7.25
CA MET A 59 -8.97 15.48 6.92
C MET A 59 -9.23 15.67 5.43
N GLU A 60 -8.78 16.79 4.86
CA GLU A 60 -8.93 17.09 3.43
C GLU A 60 -8.24 16.02 2.57
N HIS A 61 -7.02 15.63 2.92
CA HIS A 61 -6.31 14.58 2.22
C HIS A 61 -6.98 13.21 2.36
N LYS A 62 -7.42 12.83 3.58
CA LYS A 62 -8.10 11.56 3.80
C LYS A 62 -9.34 11.41 2.91
N ASN A 63 -10.14 12.47 2.81
CA ASN A 63 -11.32 12.47 1.95
C ASN A 63 -10.97 12.26 0.47
N ALA A 64 -9.84 12.80 0.00
CA ALA A 64 -9.36 12.58 -1.37
C ALA A 64 -8.86 11.14 -1.59
N THR A 65 -8.17 10.55 -0.61
CA THR A 65 -7.65 9.17 -0.69
C THR A 65 -8.77 8.12 -0.63
N ASP A 66 -9.76 8.29 0.24
CA ASP A 66 -10.85 7.31 0.43
C ASP A 66 -11.69 7.14 -0.86
N ASN A 67 -11.84 8.20 -1.66
CA ASN A 67 -12.49 8.14 -2.98
C ASN A 67 -11.71 7.32 -4.03
N THR A 68 -10.40 7.16 -3.85
CA THR A 68 -9.52 6.46 -4.79
C THR A 68 -9.45 4.95 -4.50
N LEU A 69 -9.55 4.57 -3.23
CA LEU A 69 -9.41 3.18 -2.77
C LEU A 69 -10.63 2.29 -3.09
N SER A 70 -11.83 2.87 -3.18
CA SER A 70 -13.08 2.12 -3.44
C SER A 70 -13.11 1.39 -4.78
N ASN A 71 -12.22 1.73 -5.72
CA ASN A 71 -12.16 1.15 -7.07
C ASN A 71 -11.10 0.04 -7.25
N ALA A 72 -10.33 -0.31 -6.21
CA ALA A 72 -9.14 -1.15 -6.35
C ALA A 72 -9.42 -2.61 -6.80
N GLY A 73 -10.53 -3.20 -6.36
CA GLY A 73 -10.86 -4.61 -6.66
C GLY A 73 -11.21 -4.87 -8.13
N TYR A 74 -12.01 -4.00 -8.74
CA TYR A 74 -12.37 -4.08 -10.17
C TYR A 74 -11.14 -3.86 -11.07
N VAL A 75 -10.26 -2.94 -10.66
CA VAL A 75 -9.04 -2.58 -11.38
C VAL A 75 -8.05 -3.76 -11.44
N GLN A 76 -7.98 -4.59 -10.39
CA GLN A 76 -7.03 -5.71 -10.36
C GLN A 76 -7.37 -6.81 -11.38
N ASN A 77 -8.65 -7.17 -11.52
CA ASN A 77 -9.08 -8.17 -12.50
C ASN A 77 -8.90 -7.67 -13.94
N ALA A 78 -9.23 -6.40 -14.19
CA ALA A 78 -9.00 -5.77 -15.50
C ALA A 78 -7.51 -5.77 -15.88
N ARG A 79 -6.61 -5.49 -14.92
CA ARG A 79 -5.16 -5.53 -15.13
C ARG A 79 -4.65 -6.92 -15.51
N MET A 80 -5.14 -7.98 -14.86
CA MET A 80 -4.71 -9.35 -15.19
C MET A 80 -5.12 -9.75 -16.61
N ASN A 81 -6.32 -9.38 -17.03
CA ASN A 81 -6.78 -9.62 -18.41
C ASN A 81 -5.93 -8.85 -19.44
N GLN A 82 -5.56 -7.60 -19.14
CA GLN A 82 -4.72 -6.79 -20.03
C GLN A 82 -3.29 -7.34 -20.17
N ILE A 83 -2.70 -7.84 -19.08
CA ILE A 83 -1.40 -8.54 -19.12
C ILE A 83 -1.51 -9.81 -19.96
N ALA A 84 -2.51 -10.65 -19.69
CA ALA A 84 -2.73 -11.90 -20.42
C ALA A 84 -2.89 -11.64 -21.92
N HIS A 85 -3.56 -10.55 -22.30
CA HIS A 85 -3.70 -10.16 -23.69
C HIS A 85 -2.37 -9.72 -24.33
N ILE A 86 -1.53 -8.96 -23.63
CA ILE A 86 -0.19 -8.58 -24.13
C ILE A 86 0.70 -9.82 -24.34
N LEU A 87 0.68 -10.75 -23.37
CA LEU A 87 1.56 -11.92 -23.36
C LEU A 87 1.15 -13.02 -24.34
N THR A 88 -0.11 -13.06 -24.78
CA THR A 88 -0.64 -14.10 -25.69
C THR A 88 -0.61 -13.69 -27.16
N LYS A 89 -0.21 -12.45 -27.50
CA LYS A 89 -0.09 -12.01 -28.89
C LYS A 89 1.06 -12.75 -29.61
N PRO A 90 0.91 -13.06 -30.92
CA PRO A 90 1.97 -13.69 -31.71
C PRO A 90 3.24 -12.84 -31.82
N GLU A 91 3.09 -11.52 -31.85
CA GLU A 91 4.19 -10.55 -31.84
C GLU A 91 4.03 -9.60 -30.64
N PHE A 92 5.16 -9.17 -30.07
CA PHE A 92 5.16 -8.26 -28.94
C PHE A 92 4.76 -6.84 -29.36
N ASP A 93 3.74 -6.30 -28.70
CA ASP A 93 3.24 -4.95 -28.94
C ASP A 93 3.83 -3.97 -27.90
N ASP A 94 4.96 -3.35 -28.25
CA ASP A 94 5.66 -2.36 -27.41
C ASP A 94 4.75 -1.22 -26.95
N ASN A 95 3.86 -0.75 -27.82
CA ASN A 95 2.97 0.38 -27.51
C ASN A 95 1.92 -0.02 -26.46
N GLN A 96 1.35 -1.22 -26.59
CA GLN A 96 0.40 -1.74 -25.62
C GLN A 96 1.06 -2.03 -24.27
N ALA A 97 2.29 -2.58 -24.27
CA ALA A 97 3.06 -2.81 -23.06
C ALA A 97 3.37 -1.49 -22.32
N ARG A 98 3.82 -0.45 -23.04
CA ARG A 98 4.08 0.88 -22.48
C ARG A 98 2.84 1.50 -21.85
N ARG A 99 1.68 1.42 -22.53
CA ARG A 99 0.40 1.89 -21.99
C ARG A 99 0.02 1.16 -20.70
N TYR A 100 0.12 -0.17 -20.69
CA TYR A 100 -0.17 -0.96 -19.50
C TYR A 100 0.72 -0.55 -18.31
N VAL A 101 2.02 -0.39 -18.54
CA VAL A 101 2.97 0.07 -17.51
C VAL A 101 2.59 1.46 -17.02
N LEU A 102 2.30 2.40 -17.92
CA LEU A 102 1.87 3.76 -17.56
C LEU A 102 0.62 3.71 -16.66
N GLU A 103 -0.45 3.05 -17.11
CA GLU A 103 -1.71 2.90 -16.36
C GLU A 103 -1.52 2.22 -15.00
N LYS A 104 -0.57 1.26 -14.91
CA LYS A 104 -0.23 0.59 -13.65
C LYS A 104 0.38 1.55 -12.63
N TYR A 105 1.31 2.41 -13.06
CA TYR A 105 2.08 3.28 -12.16
C TYR A 105 1.44 4.66 -11.94
N THR A 106 0.59 5.15 -12.86
CA THR A 106 -0.08 6.46 -12.72
C THR A 106 -0.74 6.69 -11.36
N PRO A 107 -1.53 5.74 -10.80
CA PRO A 107 -2.13 5.93 -9.48
C PRO A 107 -1.09 6.11 -8.38
N ARG A 108 0.00 5.32 -8.41
CA ARG A 108 1.09 5.42 -7.42
C ARG A 108 1.82 6.75 -7.54
N MET A 109 2.15 7.18 -8.76
CA MET A 109 2.77 8.48 -9.00
C MET A 109 1.89 9.62 -8.46
N GLN A 110 0.57 9.53 -8.67
CA GLN A 110 -0.36 10.52 -8.14
C GLN A 110 -0.39 10.52 -6.60
N MET A 111 -0.39 9.34 -5.97
CA MET A 111 -0.30 9.22 -4.52
C MET A 111 0.98 9.84 -3.95
N GLU A 112 2.13 9.59 -4.56
CA GLU A 112 3.41 10.18 -4.15
C GLU A 112 3.40 11.72 -4.27
N VAL A 113 2.81 12.24 -5.35
CA VAL A 113 2.61 13.69 -5.53
C VAL A 113 1.69 14.27 -4.45
N ASP A 114 0.60 13.59 -4.12
CA ASP A 114 -0.36 14.06 -3.11
C ASP A 114 0.24 14.00 -1.69
N GLU A 115 1.06 12.99 -1.39
CA GLU A 115 1.84 12.97 -0.16
C GLU A 115 2.79 14.17 -0.05
N LEU A 116 3.54 14.48 -1.13
CA LEU A 116 4.42 15.65 -1.17
C LEU A 116 3.64 16.95 -0.95
N LYS A 117 2.44 17.09 -1.51
CA LYS A 117 1.58 18.26 -1.26
C LYS A 117 1.21 18.38 0.21
N VAL A 118 0.85 17.29 0.88
CA VAL A 118 0.54 17.29 2.32
C VAL A 118 1.76 17.66 3.15
N GLN A 119 2.92 17.07 2.86
CA GLN A 119 4.17 17.38 3.55
C GLN A 119 4.54 18.86 3.36
N HIS A 120 4.39 19.40 2.14
CA HIS A 120 4.59 20.82 1.87
C HIS A 120 3.61 21.70 2.68
N ALA A 121 2.31 21.40 2.65
CA ALA A 121 1.30 22.16 3.39
C ALA A 121 1.56 22.14 4.91
N PHE A 122 1.98 20.99 5.44
CA PHE A 122 2.43 20.84 6.82
C PHE A 122 3.57 21.81 7.15
N LEU A 123 4.60 21.90 6.32
CA LEU A 123 5.75 22.79 6.55
C LEU A 123 5.39 24.28 6.52
N GLN A 124 4.32 24.66 5.82
CA GLN A 124 3.81 26.04 5.81
C GLN A 124 3.06 26.42 7.10
N VAL A 125 2.65 25.44 7.91
CA VAL A 125 2.06 25.69 9.23
C VAL A 125 3.13 25.94 10.29
N LEU A 126 4.34 25.41 10.09
CA LEU A 126 5.45 25.54 11.01
C LEU A 126 6.12 26.92 10.95
N ASN A 127 6.66 27.36 12.08
CA ASN A 127 7.56 28.51 12.11
C ASN A 127 8.96 28.11 11.57
N PRO A 128 9.87 29.07 11.30
CA PRO A 128 11.17 28.78 10.73
C PRO A 128 12.02 27.79 11.54
N GLN A 129 11.99 27.88 12.87
CA GLN A 129 12.76 27.00 13.77
C GLN A 129 12.22 25.56 13.70
N GLN A 130 10.91 25.39 13.89
CA GLN A 130 10.23 24.09 13.78
C GLN A 130 10.46 23.44 12.41
N ARG A 131 10.50 24.24 11.34
CA ARG A 131 10.78 23.73 9.99
C ARG A 131 12.20 23.17 9.89
N GLN A 132 13.20 23.85 10.45
CA GLN A 132 14.57 23.33 10.48
C GLN A 132 14.67 22.04 11.31
N ASP A 133 14.01 22.00 12.46
CA ASP A 133 13.94 20.79 13.30
C ASP A 133 13.31 19.62 12.54
N TRP A 134 12.21 19.87 11.83
CA TRP A 134 11.59 18.87 10.98
C TRP A 134 12.54 18.39 9.88
N LEU A 135 13.18 19.29 9.12
CA LEU A 135 14.11 18.90 8.05
C LEU A 135 15.27 18.04 8.57
N ARG A 136 15.80 18.34 9.76
CA ARG A 136 16.92 17.59 10.36
C ARG A 136 16.55 16.19 10.85
N ASN A 137 15.33 16.05 11.38
CA ASN A 137 14.90 14.85 12.11
C ASN A 137 14.03 13.93 11.25
N CYS A 138 13.47 14.44 10.15
CA CYS A 138 12.43 13.74 9.38
C CYS A 138 12.90 13.35 7.97
N LEU A 139 13.78 14.12 7.32
CA LEU A 139 14.23 13.87 5.95
C LEU A 139 15.57 13.11 5.84
N ARG A 140 16.02 12.45 6.91
CA ARG A 140 17.25 11.64 6.88
C ARG A 140 17.01 10.21 6.46
#